data_AF-G4FK35-F1
#
_entry.id   AF-G4FK35-F1
#
_cell.length_a   1.000
_cell.length_b   1.000
_cell.length_c   1.000
_cell.angle_alpha   90.00
_cell.angle_beta   90.00
_cell.angle_gamma   90.00
#
_symmetry.space_group_name_H-M   'P 1'
#
loop_
_entity.id
_entity.type
_entity.pdbx_description
1 polymer ?
#
loop_
_entity_poly.entity_id
_entity_poly.type
_entity_poly.pdbx_seq_one_letter_code
_entity_poly.pdbx_strand_id
1 'polypeptide(L)'
;MKGLLQFFSWKGELGRLDYLGEVIKRLLILSLILAVNIGLCMLVGLEITPETWDNNLSLTTISALLIMVPVDIRRLNDIGISPWWLVPVWILSQIPQPLDGSPQVGAYTFLVAVPLLLWGLFILFKPGKALKEYRRQKG
;
A
#
# COMPACT_ATOMS: atom_id res chain seq x y z
N MET A 1 -11.76 -17.87 12.36
CA MET A 1 -10.88 -18.20 11.22
C MET A 1 -11.37 -17.68 9.86
N LYS A 2 -12.68 -17.60 9.55
CA LYS A 2 -13.16 -17.07 8.25
C LYS A 2 -12.70 -15.64 7.94
N GLY A 3 -12.69 -14.74 8.92
CA GLY A 3 -12.27 -13.34 8.73
C GLY A 3 -10.78 -13.15 8.41
N LEU A 4 -9.90 -13.97 9.01
CA LEU A 4 -8.44 -13.85 8.84
C LEU A 4 -8.00 -14.38 7.46
N LEU A 5 -8.62 -15.47 6.99
CA LEU A 5 -8.43 -15.97 5.62
C LEU A 5 -8.97 -14.97 4.57
N GLN A 6 -10.07 -14.28 4.88
CA GLN A 6 -10.63 -13.26 3.99
C GLN A 6 -9.77 -11.99 3.94
N PHE A 7 -9.04 -11.68 5.01
CA PHE A 7 -8.11 -10.56 5.07
C PHE A 7 -6.93 -10.72 4.09
N PHE A 8 -6.41 -11.93 3.90
CA PHE A 8 -5.34 -12.21 2.93
C PHE A 8 -5.84 -12.68 1.56
N SER A 9 -7.16 -12.76 1.37
CA SER A 9 -7.72 -13.17 0.08
C SER A 9 -7.49 -12.08 -0.97
N TRP A 10 -6.82 -12.45 -2.06
CA TRP A 10 -6.69 -11.65 -3.28
C TRP A 10 -7.86 -11.81 -4.26
N LYS A 11 -8.78 -12.76 -3.99
CA LYS A 11 -9.89 -13.07 -4.90
C LYS A 11 -11.06 -12.10 -4.71
N GLY A 12 -11.72 -11.81 -5.82
CA GLY A 12 -12.95 -11.01 -5.88
C GLY A 12 -12.68 -9.55 -6.22
N GLU A 13 -13.75 -8.76 -6.08
CA GLU A 13 -13.80 -7.34 -6.38
C GLU A 13 -14.01 -6.55 -5.09
N LEU A 14 -13.55 -5.30 -5.07
CA LEU A 14 -13.70 -4.40 -3.91
C LEU A 14 -14.04 -2.99 -4.38
N GLY A 15 -15.23 -2.54 -3.97
CA GLY A 15 -15.71 -1.19 -4.27
C GLY A 15 -14.89 -0.11 -3.57
N ARG A 16 -15.03 1.14 -4.02
CA ARG A 16 -14.27 2.31 -3.52
C ARG A 16 -14.28 2.45 -2.00
N LEU A 17 -15.46 2.45 -1.39
CA LEU A 17 -15.61 2.76 0.04
C LEU A 17 -15.10 1.62 0.90
N ASP A 18 -15.37 0.38 0.49
CA ASP A 18 -14.85 -0.82 1.15
C ASP A 18 -13.33 -0.89 1.03
N TYR A 19 -12.78 -0.53 -0.14
CA TYR A 19 -11.35 -0.42 -0.36
C TYR A 19 -10.71 0.59 0.59
N LEU A 20 -11.25 1.80 0.69
CA LEU A 20 -10.74 2.81 1.61
C LEU A 20 -10.78 2.33 3.06
N GLY A 21 -11.90 1.71 3.48
CA GLY A 21 -12.03 1.15 4.82
C GLY A 21 -11.01 0.03 5.10
N GLU A 22 -10.79 -0.88 4.15
CA GLU A 22 -9.80 -1.95 4.28
C GLU A 22 -8.36 -1.43 4.27
N VAL A 23 -8.05 -0.43 3.46
CA VAL A 23 -6.74 0.25 3.45
C VAL A 23 -6.47 0.89 4.80
N ILE A 24 -7.42 1.64 5.38
CA ILE A 24 -7.25 2.26 6.70
C ILE A 24 -6.98 1.20 7.77
N LYS A 25 -7.77 0.11 7.81
CA LYS A 25 -7.56 -0.99 8.77
C LYS A 25 -6.16 -1.60 8.65
N ARG A 26 -5.71 -1.83 7.41
CA ARG A 26 -4.40 -2.42 7.11
C ARG A 26 -3.25 -1.50 7.48
N LEU A 27 -3.39 -0.20 7.23
CA LEU A 27 -2.43 0.80 7.66
C LEU A 27 -2.32 0.83 9.19
N LEU A 28 -3.43 0.77 9.93
CA LEU A 28 -3.40 0.68 11.39
C LEU A 28 -2.66 -0.57 11.89
N ILE A 29 -2.87 -1.72 11.24
CA ILE A 29 -2.15 -2.96 11.56
C ILE A 29 -0.64 -2.80 11.27
N LEU A 30 -0.28 -2.19 10.13
CA LEU A 30 1.12 -1.94 9.78
C LEU A 30 1.78 -0.97 10.76
N SER A 31 1.11 0.11 11.16
CA SER A 31 1.59 1.04 12.19
C SER A 31 1.80 0.33 13.53
N LEU A 32 0.91 -0.60 13.91
CA LEU A 32 1.06 -1.39 15.12
C LEU A 32 2.26 -2.34 15.03
N ILE A 33 2.45 -3.04 13.91
CA ILE A 33 3.62 -3.90 13.66
C ILE A 33 4.92 -3.08 13.78
N LEU A 34 4.95 -1.90 13.16
CA LEU A 34 6.10 -1.00 13.23
C LEU A 34 6.38 -0.53 14.66
N ALA A 35 5.35 -0.12 15.40
CA ALA A 35 5.50 0.32 16.79
C ALA A 35 6.01 -0.80 17.70
N VAL A 36 5.51 -2.02 17.54
CA VAL A 36 5.99 -3.20 18.27
C VAL A 36 7.43 -3.50 17.91
N ASN A 37 7.79 -3.46 16.62
CA ASN A 37 9.16 -3.72 16.18
C ASN A 37 10.15 -2.69 16.78
N ILE A 38 9.81 -1.40 16.71
CA ILE A 38 10.58 -0.32 17.33
C ILE A 38 10.73 -0.56 18.84
N GLY A 39 9.62 -0.87 19.53
CA GLY A 39 9.65 -1.14 20.97
C GLY A 39 10.53 -2.33 21.35
N LEU A 40 10.48 -3.42 20.57
CA LEU A 40 11.34 -4.59 20.78
C LEU A 40 12.82 -4.27 20.55
N CYS A 41 13.15 -3.50 19.52
CA CYS A 41 14.53 -3.04 19.30
C CYS A 41 15.06 -2.25 20.51
N MET A 42 14.26 -1.31 21.02
CA MET A 42 14.63 -0.52 22.20
C MET A 42 14.80 -1.38 23.46
N LEU A 43 13.96 -2.39 23.66
CA LEU A 43 14.05 -3.29 24.82
C LEU A 43 15.31 -4.19 24.83
N VAL A 44 15.82 -4.54 23.66
CA VAL A 44 17.05 -5.36 23.51
C VAL A 44 18.31 -4.48 23.47
N GLY A 45 18.16 -3.16 23.62
CA GLY A 45 19.29 -2.22 23.62
C GLY A 45 19.85 -1.94 22.21
N LEU A 46 19.07 -2.21 21.16
CA LEU A 46 19.45 -1.84 19.80
C LEU A 46 19.12 -0.36 19.58
N GLU A 47 20.15 0.43 19.27
CA GLU A 47 19.96 1.80 18.83
C GLU A 47 19.27 1.82 17.46
N ILE A 48 18.24 2.67 17.33
CA ILE A 48 17.60 2.91 16.04
C ILE A 48 18.46 3.91 15.28
N THR A 49 19.41 3.38 14.52
CA THR A 49 20.21 4.12 13.55
C THR A 49 19.58 3.94 12.16
N PRO A 50 19.92 4.79 11.18
CA PRO A 50 19.49 4.59 9.79
C PRO A 50 19.85 3.20 9.24
N GLU A 51 20.94 2.60 9.73
CA GLU A 51 21.46 1.30 9.27
C GLU A 51 20.70 0.10 9.89
N THR A 52 20.33 0.16 11.18
CA THR A 52 19.41 -0.81 11.79
C THR A 52 17.98 -0.62 11.30
N TRP A 53 17.61 0.62 10.94
CA TRP A 53 16.35 0.93 10.29
C TRP A 53 16.25 0.28 8.91
N ASP A 54 17.28 0.38 8.06
CA ASP A 54 17.30 -0.22 6.71
C ASP A 54 17.22 -1.77 6.75
N ASN A 55 17.93 -2.42 7.68
CA ASN A 55 17.85 -3.87 7.84
C ASN A 55 16.46 -4.34 8.31
N ASN A 56 15.83 -3.61 9.24
CA ASN A 56 14.46 -3.86 9.70
C ASN A 56 13.39 -3.37 8.70
N LEU A 57 13.76 -2.49 7.77
CA LEU A 57 12.91 -2.03 6.68
C LEU A 57 12.52 -3.20 5.79
N SER A 58 13.42 -4.17 5.57
CA SER A 58 13.13 -5.38 4.79
C SER A 58 11.90 -6.14 5.32
N LEU A 59 11.80 -6.35 6.64
CA LEU A 59 10.68 -7.01 7.30
C LEU A 59 9.39 -6.17 7.25
N THR A 60 9.53 -4.85 7.45
CA THR A 60 8.40 -3.91 7.40
C THR A 60 7.83 -3.82 5.99
N THR A 61 8.70 -3.78 4.98
CA THR A 61 8.38 -3.78 3.55
C THR A 61 7.73 -5.09 3.12
N ILE A 62 8.29 -6.24 3.52
CA ILE A 62 7.68 -7.56 3.23
C ILE A 62 6.29 -7.65 3.87
N SER A 63 6.15 -7.19 5.12
CA SER A 63 4.86 -7.17 5.83
C SER A 63 3.86 -6.25 5.13
N ALA A 64 4.30 -5.05 4.73
CA ALA A 64 3.48 -4.11 3.96
C ALA A 64 3.00 -4.73 2.64
N LEU A 65 3.88 -5.43 1.93
CA LEU A 65 3.53 -6.10 0.68
C LEU A 65 2.46 -7.19 0.91
N LEU A 66 2.68 -8.08 1.89
CA LEU A 66 1.74 -9.17 2.21
C LEU A 66 0.37 -8.66 2.67
N ILE A 67 0.35 -7.52 3.38
CA ILE A 67 -0.88 -6.95 3.93
C ILE A 67 -1.61 -6.11 2.88
N MET A 68 -0.92 -5.34 2.04
CA MET A 68 -1.54 -4.37 1.12
C MET A 68 -1.85 -4.96 -0.26
N VAL A 69 -0.99 -5.82 -0.81
CA VAL A 69 -1.18 -6.35 -2.17
C VAL A 69 -2.53 -7.05 -2.35
N PRO A 70 -3.04 -7.90 -1.43
CA PRO A 70 -4.33 -8.54 -1.63
C PRO A 70 -5.51 -7.56 -1.79
N VAL A 71 -5.50 -6.45 -1.04
CA VAL A 71 -6.58 -5.46 -1.12
C VAL A 71 -6.50 -4.66 -2.41
N ASP A 72 -5.29 -4.32 -2.85
CA ASP A 72 -5.06 -3.61 -4.10
C ASP A 72 -5.43 -4.47 -5.31
N ILE A 73 -5.10 -5.77 -5.31
CA ILE A 73 -5.51 -6.71 -6.37
C ILE A 73 -7.02 -6.71 -6.53
N ARG A 74 -7.77 -6.84 -5.42
CA ARG A 74 -9.23 -6.85 -5.45
C ARG A 74 -9.82 -5.55 -5.97
N ARG A 75 -9.17 -4.42 -5.65
CA ARG A 75 -9.57 -3.11 -6.16
C ARG A 75 -9.29 -2.97 -7.65
N LEU A 76 -8.13 -3.43 -8.12
CA LEU A 76 -7.78 -3.45 -9.54
C LEU A 76 -8.75 -4.33 -10.35
N ASN A 77 -9.14 -5.48 -9.81
CA ASN A 77 -10.16 -6.35 -10.41
C ASN A 77 -11.50 -5.62 -10.58
N ASP A 78 -11.98 -4.89 -9.56
CA ASP A 78 -13.23 -4.11 -9.61
C ASP A 78 -13.19 -3.01 -10.68
N ILE A 79 -12.06 -2.33 -10.84
CA ILE A 79 -11.91 -1.26 -11.86
C ILE A 79 -11.46 -1.78 -13.23
N GLY A 80 -11.32 -3.10 -13.39
CA GLY A 80 -10.98 -3.77 -14.64
C GLY A 80 -9.55 -3.56 -15.11
N ILE A 81 -8.60 -3.44 -14.18
CA ILE A 81 -7.17 -3.27 -14.46
C ILE A 81 -6.42 -4.54 -14.10
N SER A 82 -5.45 -4.90 -14.94
CA SER A 82 -4.57 -6.03 -14.67
C SER A 82 -3.80 -5.85 -13.36
N PRO A 83 -3.84 -6.82 -12.42
CA PRO A 83 -3.07 -6.79 -11.17
C PRO A 83 -1.55 -6.61 -11.36
N TRP A 84 -1.02 -6.98 -12.53
CA TRP A 84 0.39 -6.83 -12.88
C TRP A 84 0.89 -5.38 -12.83
N TRP A 85 -0.01 -4.39 -12.92
CA TRP A 85 0.35 -2.98 -12.73
C TRP A 85 0.82 -2.65 -11.31
N LEU A 86 0.59 -3.53 -10.33
CA LEU A 86 1.17 -3.35 -9.00
C LEU A 86 2.69 -3.48 -9.01
N VAL A 87 3.27 -4.29 -9.89
CA VAL A 87 4.73 -4.51 -9.92
C VAL A 87 5.51 -3.21 -10.12
N PRO A 88 5.29 -2.42 -11.18
CA PRO A 88 6.02 -1.16 -11.36
C PRO A 88 5.74 -0.13 -10.27
N VAL A 89 4.51 -0.11 -9.73
CA VAL A 89 4.14 0.80 -8.62
C VAL A 89 4.90 0.46 -7.35
N TRP A 90 5.02 -0.83 -7.03
CA TRP A 90 5.81 -1.28 -5.89
C TRP A 90 7.30 -1.03 -6.09
N ILE A 91 7.83 -1.26 -7.28
CA ILE A 91 9.24 -0.93 -7.58
C ILE A 91 9.49 0.57 -7.35
N LEU A 92 8.60 1.44 -7.85
CA LEU A 92 8.70 2.88 -7.64
C LEU A 92 8.60 3.25 -6.14
N SER A 93 7.73 2.58 -5.37
CA SER A 93 7.58 2.86 -3.93
C SER A 93 8.79 2.47 -3.08
N GLN A 94 9.68 1.63 -3.60
CA GLN A 94 10.93 1.26 -2.92
C GLN A 94 12.10 2.19 -3.24
N ILE A 95 11.93 3.18 -4.13
CA ILE A 95 13.00 4.12 -4.43
C ILE A 95 13.21 5.01 -3.19
N PRO A 96 14.42 5.02 -2.59
CA PRO A 96 14.68 5.80 -1.39
C PRO A 96 14.60 7.28 -1.71
N GLN A 97 14.01 8.04 -0.79
CA GLN A 97 13.99 9.50 -0.88
C GLN A 97 15.42 10.02 -0.72
N PRO A 98 15.89 10.92 -1.60
CA PRO A 98 17.21 11.52 -1.47
C PRO A 98 17.24 12.48 -0.26
N LEU A 99 18.44 12.73 0.27
CA LEU A 99 18.63 13.64 1.41
C LEU A 99 18.07 15.04 1.11
N ASP A 100 17.49 15.65 2.13
CA ASP A 100 16.91 17.00 2.03
C ASP A 100 17.98 18.02 1.63
N GLY A 101 17.62 18.88 0.68
CA GLY A 101 18.54 19.88 0.11
C GLY A 101 19.42 19.36 -1.04
N SER A 102 19.34 18.08 -1.37
CA SER A 102 20.05 17.54 -2.53
C SER A 102 19.38 17.95 -3.86
N PRO A 103 20.15 18.19 -4.94
CA PRO A 103 19.59 18.49 -6.27
C PRO A 103 18.64 17.40 -6.80
N GLN A 104 18.78 16.17 -6.29
CA GLN A 104 18.01 15.01 -6.69
C GLN A 104 16.57 15.01 -6.15
N VAL A 105 16.24 15.86 -5.17
CA VAL A 105 14.88 15.95 -4.60
C VAL A 105 13.85 16.25 -5.69
N GLY A 106 14.13 17.22 -6.58
CA GLY A 106 13.21 17.57 -7.67
C GLY A 106 12.94 16.40 -8.62
N ALA A 107 13.97 15.62 -8.96
CA ALA A 107 13.84 14.43 -9.80
C ALA A 107 13.06 13.32 -9.09
N TYR A 108 13.33 13.08 -7.80
CA TYR A 108 12.57 12.13 -6.99
C TYR A 108 11.10 12.50 -6.89
N THR A 109 10.78 13.77 -6.60
CA THR A 109 9.40 14.25 -6.54
C THR A 109 8.66 14.00 -7.85
N PHE A 110 9.27 14.34 -8.99
CA PHE A 110 8.63 14.22 -10.29
C PHE A 110 8.51 12.77 -10.79
N LEU A 111 9.54 11.95 -10.59
CA LEU A 111 9.60 10.58 -11.14
C LEU A 111 9.03 9.51 -10.21
N VAL A 112 8.92 9.80 -8.91
CA VAL A 112 8.49 8.82 -7.91
C VAL A 112 7.24 9.31 -7.18
N ALA A 113 7.33 10.43 -6.46
CA ALA A 113 6.24 10.86 -5.59
C ALA A 113 4.96 11.21 -6.36
N VAL A 114 5.08 11.99 -7.44
CA VAL A 114 3.93 12.39 -8.28
C VAL A 114 3.27 11.17 -8.93
N PRO A 115 3.98 10.24 -9.61
CA PRO A 115 3.38 9.03 -10.16
C PRO A 115 2.67 8.15 -9.13
N LEU A 116 3.27 7.95 -7.95
CA LEU A 116 2.64 7.17 -6.86
C LEU A 116 1.37 7.84 -6.34
N LEU A 117 1.38 9.17 -6.19
CA LEU A 117 0.21 9.94 -5.78
C LEU A 117 -0.90 9.86 -6.82
N LEU A 118 -0.57 10.05 -8.11
CA LEU A 118 -1.52 9.91 -9.21
C LEU A 118 -2.10 8.50 -9.27
N TRP A 119 -1.28 7.47 -9.06
CA TRP A 119 -1.74 6.09 -8.99
C TRP A 119 -2.71 5.85 -7.84
N GLY A 120 -2.40 6.35 -6.63
CA GLY A 120 -3.27 6.25 -5.46
C GLY A 120 -4.62 6.94 -5.69
N LEU A 121 -4.60 8.17 -6.23
CA LEU A 121 -5.81 8.91 -6.60
C LEU A 121 -6.62 8.15 -7.65
N PHE A 122 -5.96 7.62 -8.67
CA PHE A 122 -6.59 6.87 -9.74
C PHE A 122 -7.30 5.61 -9.22
N ILE A 123 -6.64 4.82 -8.36
CA ILE A 123 -7.26 3.64 -7.74
C ILE A 123 -8.46 4.03 -6.87
N LEU A 124 -8.34 5.11 -6.09
CA LEU A 124 -9.39 5.56 -5.18
C LEU A 124 -10.62 6.07 -5.93
N PHE A 125 -10.42 6.87 -6.97
CA PHE A 125 -11.49 7.61 -7.64
C PHE A 125 -12.04 6.94 -8.89
N LYS A 126 -11.32 6.01 -9.53
CA LYS A 126 -11.83 5.33 -10.74
C LYS A 126 -13.09 4.53 -10.42
N PRO A 127 -14.22 4.74 -11.12
CA PRO A 127 -15.44 4.00 -10.86
C PRO A 127 -15.27 2.52 -11.24
N GLY A 128 -15.56 1.64 -10.29
CA GLY A 128 -15.56 0.20 -10.48
C GLY A 128 -16.82 -0.36 -11.12
N LYS A 129 -16.82 -1.68 -11.35
CA LYS A 129 -17.96 -2.41 -11.90
C LYS A 129 -19.19 -2.31 -11.00
N ALA A 130 -19.03 -2.40 -9.68
CA ALA A 130 -20.15 -2.30 -8.74
C ALA A 130 -20.94 -0.97 -8.87
N LEU A 131 -20.25 0.14 -9.12
CA LEU A 131 -20.90 1.45 -9.34
C LEU A 131 -21.56 1.54 -10.72
N LYS A 132 -20.97 0.90 -11.74
CA LYS A 132 -21.51 0.84 -13.11
C LYS A 132 -22.77 -0.03 -13.17
N GLU A 133 -22.79 -1.15 -12.45
CA GLU A 133 -23.96 -2.03 -12.33
C GLU A 133 -25.10 -1.34 -11.57
N TYR A 134 -24.82 -0.67 -10.44
CA TYR A 134 -25.81 0.11 -9.72
C TYR A 134 -26.47 1.20 -10.58
N ARG A 135 -25.68 1.90 -11.42
CA ARG A 135 -26.22 2.91 -12.35
C ARG A 135 -27.04 2.29 -13.48
N ARG A 136 -26.68 1.10 -13.98
CA ARG A 136 -27.44 0.37 -15.01
C ARG A 136 -28.77 -0.18 -14.51
N GLN A 137 -28.89 -0.50 -13.22
CA GLN A 137 -30.14 -0.99 -12.64
C GLN A 137 -31.14 0.14 -12.30
N LYS A 138 -30.67 1.40 -12.25
CA LYS A 138 -31.48 2.58 -11.92
C LYS A 138 -31.88 3.44 -13.12
N GLY A 139 -31.35 3.14 -14.32
CA GLY A 139 -31.75 3.78 -15.58
C GLY A 139 -32.60 2.83 -16.40
#